data_AF-A0A9Q1GBZ9-F1
#
_entry.id   AF-A0A9Q1GBZ9-F1
#
_cell.length_a   1.000
_cell.length_b   1.000
_cell.length_c   1.000
_cell.angle_alpha   90.00
_cell.angle_beta   90.00
_cell.angle_gamma   90.00
#
_symmetry.space_group_name_H-M   'P 1'
#
loop_
_entity.id
_entity.type
_entity.pdbx_description
1 polymer ?
#
loop_
_entity_poly.entity_id
_entity_poly.type
_entity_poly.pdbx_seq_one_letter_code
_entity_poly.pdbx_strand_id
1 'polypeptide(L)'
;MGKTKELSKDIRDKMVDLHKAGMGYRTIGKQLGEKATTVGAIIRKWKKFKTTVNLPRSGPPCKISPRGASMIIRKVRDQPRTTRQDLVNDLKRAGTTVSKKTISNTLRRHGLKSCSARKVPLLKPAHVQARLRFANDHLDDPEEEWEKIQCDKCERWFHEQCLGMDTEDLEQAREDSWNCCLCT
;
A
#
# COMPACT_ATOMS: atom_id res chain seq x y z
N MET A 1 -13.19 5.79 40.09
CA MET A 1 -14.46 6.04 39.37
C MET A 1 -14.50 5.18 38.12
N GLY A 2 -15.47 4.26 38.03
CA GLY A 2 -15.63 3.37 36.87
C GLY A 2 -16.14 4.13 35.63
N LYS A 3 -15.76 3.66 34.44
CA LYS A 3 -16.29 4.21 33.17
C LYS A 3 -17.79 3.92 33.10
N THR A 4 -18.63 4.95 33.06
CA THR A 4 -20.05 4.78 32.76
C THR A 4 -20.23 4.50 31.27
N LYS A 5 -21.19 3.63 30.94
CA LYS A 5 -21.55 3.31 29.55
C LYS A 5 -21.98 4.59 28.83
N GLU A 6 -21.42 4.83 27.64
CA GLU A 6 -21.83 5.96 26.81
C GLU A 6 -23.26 5.77 26.29
N LEU A 7 -24.00 6.87 26.14
CA LEU A 7 -25.32 6.84 25.52
C LEU A 7 -25.23 6.47 24.04
N SER A 8 -26.19 5.67 23.57
CA SER A 8 -26.30 5.33 22.16
C SER A 8 -26.51 6.59 21.32
N LYS A 9 -26.18 6.51 20.03
CA LYS A 9 -26.38 7.62 19.10
C LYS A 9 -27.86 7.99 19.01
N ASP A 10 -28.73 6.98 18.93
CA ASP A 10 -30.17 7.17 18.76
C ASP A 10 -30.81 7.93 19.94
N ILE A 11 -30.38 7.65 21.17
CA ILE A 11 -30.85 8.38 22.36
C ILE A 11 -30.41 9.85 22.28
N ARG A 12 -29.19 10.13 21.82
CA ARG A 12 -28.68 11.50 21.66
C ARG A 12 -29.40 12.26 20.55
N ASP A 13 -29.71 11.59 19.44
CA ASP A 13 -30.46 12.18 18.34
C ASP A 13 -31.90 12.52 18.78
N LYS A 14 -32.57 11.59 19.49
CA LYS A 14 -33.88 11.85 20.10
C LYS A 14 -33.87 13.05 21.06
N MET A 15 -32.84 13.21 21.88
CA MET A 15 -32.70 14.39 22.74
C MET A 15 -32.65 15.70 21.96
N VAL A 16 -31.93 15.70 20.83
CA VAL A 16 -31.82 16.87 19.95
C VAL A 16 -33.16 17.16 19.27
N ASP A 17 -33.88 16.15 18.81
CA ASP A 17 -35.16 16.33 18.13
C ASP A 17 -36.27 16.82 19.09
N LEU A 18 -36.34 16.27 20.31
CA LEU A 18 -37.24 16.78 21.35
C LEU A 18 -36.91 18.22 21.75
N HIS A 19 -35.62 18.59 21.74
CA HIS A 19 -35.22 19.97 21.98
C HIS A 19 -35.63 20.91 20.83
N LYS A 20 -35.51 20.48 19.58
CA LYS A 20 -36.00 21.24 18.41
C LYS A 20 -37.51 21.43 18.46
N ALA A 21 -38.25 20.45 19.00
CA ALA A 21 -39.68 20.55 19.26
C ALA A 21 -40.04 21.49 20.45
N GLY A 22 -39.06 22.18 21.03
CA GLY A 22 -39.29 23.19 22.08
C GLY A 22 -39.37 22.63 23.50
N MET A 23 -39.10 21.34 23.73
CA MET A 23 -39.19 20.76 25.06
C MET A 23 -38.04 21.21 25.97
N GLY A 24 -38.35 21.44 27.25
CA GLY A 24 -37.38 21.78 28.28
C GLY A 24 -36.49 20.59 28.69
N TYR A 25 -35.27 20.86 29.15
CA TYR A 25 -34.26 19.82 29.45
C TYR A 25 -34.72 18.80 30.51
N ARG A 26 -35.46 19.23 31.54
CA ARG A 26 -35.98 18.35 32.59
C ARG A 26 -37.06 17.40 32.05
N THR A 27 -37.89 17.87 31.13
CA THR A 27 -38.95 17.08 30.49
C THR A 27 -38.35 16.01 29.58
N ILE A 28 -37.37 16.39 28.75
CA ILE A 28 -36.63 15.47 27.89
C ILE A 28 -35.92 14.39 28.72
N GLY A 29 -35.26 14.80 29.81
CA GLY A 29 -34.59 13.87 30.72
C GLY A 29 -35.55 12.86 31.34
N LYS A 30 -36.71 13.31 31.85
CA LYS A 30 -37.74 12.40 32.38
C LYS A 30 -38.26 11.42 31.34
N GLN A 31 -38.55 11.88 30.12
CA GLN A 31 -39.08 11.04 29.05
C GLN A 31 -38.10 9.96 28.59
N LEU A 32 -36.80 10.28 28.56
CA LEU A 32 -35.75 9.36 28.10
C LEU A 32 -35.06 8.60 29.24
N GLY A 33 -35.42 8.84 30.50
CA GLY A 33 -34.77 8.22 31.67
C GLY A 33 -33.36 8.77 31.96
N GLU A 34 -33.03 9.95 31.44
CA GLU A 34 -31.68 10.52 31.49
C GLU A 34 -31.59 11.76 32.38
N LYS A 35 -30.42 11.98 32.97
CA LYS A 35 -30.20 13.15 33.83
C LYS A 35 -30.27 14.44 32.99
N ALA A 36 -30.97 15.46 33.50
CA ALA A 36 -31.10 16.75 32.82
C ALA A 36 -29.75 17.42 32.50
N THR A 37 -28.71 17.16 33.31
CA THR A 37 -27.33 17.62 33.07
C THR A 37 -26.73 16.99 31.82
N THR A 38 -26.98 15.69 31.58
CA THR A 38 -26.55 14.96 30.39
C THR A 38 -27.24 15.50 29.14
N VAL A 39 -28.56 15.69 29.19
CA VAL A 39 -29.36 16.33 28.12
C VAL A 39 -28.77 17.71 27.78
N GLY A 40 -28.52 18.54 28.80
CA GLY A 40 -27.93 19.86 28.62
C GLY A 40 -26.51 19.82 28.03
N ALA A 41 -25.69 18.81 28.37
CA ALA A 41 -24.36 18.64 27.80
C ALA A 41 -24.41 18.26 26.31
N ILE A 42 -25.31 17.34 25.94
CA ILE A 42 -25.52 16.91 24.55
C ILE A 42 -26.03 18.07 23.70
N ILE A 43 -27.03 18.81 24.18
CA ILE A 43 -27.60 19.96 23.46
C ILE A 43 -26.55 21.06 23.27
N ARG A 44 -25.75 21.39 24.30
CA ARG A 44 -24.65 22.37 24.16
C ARG A 44 -23.62 21.94 23.12
N LYS A 45 -23.24 20.66 23.13
CA LYS A 45 -22.33 20.08 22.14
C LYS A 45 -22.92 20.16 20.73
N TRP A 46 -24.20 19.80 20.57
CA TRP A 46 -24.89 19.90 19.29
C TRP A 46 -25.01 21.35 18.80
N LYS A 47 -25.32 22.31 19.68
CA LYS A 47 -25.36 23.74 19.32
C LYS A 47 -24.01 24.22 18.78
N LYS A 48 -22.90 23.78 19.38
CA LYS A 48 -21.53 24.16 19.01
C LYS A 48 -20.99 23.45 17.76
N PHE A 49 -21.13 22.13 17.68
CA PHE A 49 -20.46 21.29 16.67
C PHE A 49 -21.44 20.67 15.65
N LYS A 50 -22.75 20.93 15.79
CA LYS A 50 -23.83 20.37 14.96
C LYS A 50 -23.82 18.84 14.87
N THR A 51 -23.20 18.18 15.84
CA THR A 51 -22.95 16.74 15.84
C THR A 51 -23.32 16.14 17.19
N THR A 52 -24.07 15.04 17.17
CA THR A 52 -24.44 14.24 18.34
C THR A 52 -23.42 13.13 18.61
N VAL A 53 -22.78 12.62 17.56
CA VAL A 53 -21.74 11.56 17.62
C VAL A 53 -20.54 11.99 18.46
N ASN A 54 -19.96 11.05 19.21
CA ASN A 54 -18.73 11.31 19.95
C ASN A 54 -17.55 11.33 18.99
N LEU A 55 -16.78 12.41 19.02
CA LEU A 55 -15.55 12.46 18.25
C LEU A 55 -14.54 11.48 18.86
N PRO A 56 -13.71 10.84 18.02
CA PRO A 56 -12.60 10.08 18.53
C PRO A 56 -11.73 10.99 19.42
N ARG A 57 -11.26 10.43 20.52
CA ARG A 57 -10.31 11.17 21.38
C ARG A 57 -9.02 11.36 20.60
N SER A 58 -8.34 12.48 20.81
CA SER A 58 -7.08 12.81 20.12
C SER A 58 -5.98 11.76 20.31
N GLY A 59 -6.12 10.91 21.33
CA GLY A 59 -5.15 9.88 21.67
C GLY A 59 -3.84 10.46 22.21
N PRO A 60 -2.88 9.60 22.58
CA PRO A 60 -1.56 10.03 23.00
C PRO A 60 -0.77 10.65 21.83
N PRO A 61 0.04 11.68 22.07
CA PRO A 61 0.93 12.23 21.05
C PRO A 61 1.95 11.18 20.59
N CYS A 62 2.32 11.24 19.32
CA CYS A 62 3.37 10.39 18.77
C CYS A 62 4.74 10.78 19.36
N LYS A 63 5.55 9.78 19.75
CA LYS A 63 6.93 10.02 20.22
C LYS A 63 7.86 10.61 19.15
N ILE A 64 7.64 10.26 17.89
CA ILE A 64 8.42 10.77 16.76
C ILE A 64 7.72 12.02 16.25
N SER A 65 8.42 13.15 16.21
CA SER A 65 7.91 14.40 15.66
C SER A 65 7.69 14.30 14.15
N PRO A 66 6.82 15.14 13.55
CA PRO A 66 6.64 15.17 12.09
C PRO A 66 7.96 15.34 11.33
N ARG A 67 8.86 16.21 11.83
CA ARG A 67 10.20 16.40 11.25
C ARG A 67 11.05 15.14 11.34
N GLY A 68 11.06 14.46 12.48
CA GLY A 68 11.78 13.20 12.67
C GLY A 68 11.25 12.11 11.73
N ALA A 69 9.93 12.02 11.54
CA ALA A 69 9.32 11.09 10.59
C ALA A 69 9.77 11.40 9.14
N SER A 70 9.74 12.67 8.72
CA SER A 70 10.20 13.07 7.38
C SER A 70 11.67 12.73 7.14
N MET A 71 12.54 12.95 8.14
CA MET A 71 13.96 12.56 8.04
C MET A 71 14.15 11.06 7.83
N ILE A 72 13.41 10.23 8.59
CA ILE A 72 13.44 8.77 8.45
C ILE A 72 12.98 8.35 7.05
N ILE A 73 11.86 8.91 6.58
CA ILE A 73 11.29 8.57 5.27
C ILE A 73 12.26 8.93 4.16
N ARG A 74 12.86 10.12 4.22
CA ARG A 74 13.86 10.56 3.25
C ARG A 74 15.05 9.59 3.22
N LYS A 75 15.62 9.28 4.38
CA LYS A 75 16.77 8.35 4.48
C LYS A 75 16.44 6.96 3.93
N VAL A 76 15.24 6.43 4.20
CA VAL A 76 14.83 5.12 3.68
C VAL A 76 14.60 5.15 2.17
N ARG A 77 14.14 6.26 1.59
CA ARG A 77 14.00 6.41 0.13
C ARG A 77 15.36 6.49 -0.55
N ASP A 78 16.29 7.27 0.00
CA ASP A 78 17.64 7.45 -0.54
C ASP A 78 18.47 6.17 -0.39
N GLN A 79 18.32 5.46 0.74
CA GLN A 79 19.06 4.26 1.09
C GLN A 79 18.10 3.15 1.57
N PRO A 80 17.43 2.41 0.66
CA PRO A 80 16.43 1.39 1.00
C PRO A 80 16.95 0.24 1.86
N ARG A 81 18.28 0.04 1.92
CA ARG A 81 18.94 -0.98 2.74
C ARG A 81 19.22 -0.54 4.18
N THR A 82 18.86 0.70 4.54
CA THR A 82 19.05 1.22 5.90
C THR A 82 18.32 0.36 6.92
N THR A 83 19.01 -0.07 7.99
CA THR A 83 18.38 -0.93 8.98
C THR A 83 17.51 -0.12 9.95
N ARG A 84 16.56 -0.80 10.59
CA ARG A 84 15.76 -0.18 11.67
C ARG A 84 16.63 0.27 12.84
N GLN A 85 17.76 -0.39 13.09
CA GLN A 85 18.68 0.00 14.17
C GLN A 85 19.38 1.32 13.84
N ASP A 86 19.79 1.51 12.58
CA ASP A 86 20.41 2.76 12.14
C ASP A 86 19.46 3.94 12.34
N LEU A 87 18.18 3.76 11.97
CA LEU A 87 17.15 4.78 12.19
C LEU A 87 16.91 5.09 13.68
N VAL A 88 17.00 4.08 14.55
CA VAL A 88 16.94 4.29 16.01
C VAL A 88 18.15 5.12 16.47
N ASN A 89 19.34 4.80 15.96
CA ASN A 89 20.57 5.51 16.32
C ASN A 89 20.54 6.97 15.83
N ASP A 90 20.03 7.22 14.62
CA ASP A 90 19.86 8.58 14.08
C ASP A 90 18.91 9.42 14.94
N LEU A 91 17.76 8.85 15.33
CA LEU A 91 16.84 9.54 16.22
C LEU A 91 17.42 9.75 17.62
N LYS A 92 18.18 8.79 18.13
CA LYS A 92 18.88 8.92 19.42
C LYS A 92 19.88 10.07 19.39
N ARG A 93 20.63 10.24 18.28
CA ARG A 93 21.52 11.39 18.05
C ARG A 93 20.75 12.72 18.01
N ALA A 94 19.53 12.71 17.48
CA ALA A 94 18.61 13.86 17.50
C ALA A 94 17.87 14.05 18.84
N GLY A 95 18.26 13.34 19.91
CA GLY A 95 17.66 13.45 21.25
C GLY A 95 16.35 12.69 21.44
N THR A 96 15.93 11.86 20.48
CA THR A 96 14.67 11.11 20.52
C THR A 96 14.93 9.61 20.69
N THR A 97 14.67 9.08 21.89
CA THR A 97 14.83 7.64 22.18
C THR A 97 13.56 6.85 21.81
N VAL A 98 13.68 5.93 20.86
CA VAL A 98 12.56 5.07 20.41
C VAL A 98 13.00 3.62 20.22
N SER A 99 12.04 2.70 20.21
CA SER A 99 12.27 1.30 19.90
C SER A 99 12.19 1.02 18.38
N LYS A 100 12.78 -0.10 17.94
CA LYS A 100 12.65 -0.62 16.57
C LYS A 100 11.19 -0.78 16.14
N LYS A 101 10.29 -1.10 17.08
CA LYS A 101 8.86 -1.26 16.80
C LYS A 101 8.19 0.07 16.47
N THR A 102 8.56 1.15 17.16
CA THR A 102 8.06 2.51 16.87
C THR A 102 8.48 2.97 15.47
N ILE A 103 9.74 2.71 15.09
CA ILE A 103 10.21 2.94 13.71
C ILE A 103 9.35 2.15 12.71
N SER A 104 9.16 0.85 12.95
CA SER A 104 8.38 -0.02 12.06
C SER A 104 6.92 0.41 11.91
N ASN A 105 6.30 0.90 12.98
CA ASN A 105 4.94 1.45 12.92
C ASN A 105 4.91 2.76 12.12
N THR A 106 5.95 3.58 12.24
CA THR A 106 6.05 4.85 11.51
C THR A 106 6.23 4.60 10.03
N LEU A 107 7.15 3.71 9.63
CA LEU A 107 7.33 3.31 8.23
C LEU A 107 6.03 2.76 7.62
N ARG A 108 5.32 1.87 8.33
CA ARG A 108 4.04 1.31 7.87
C ARG A 108 2.95 2.36 7.69
N ARG A 109 2.84 3.34 8.59
CA ARG A 109 1.89 4.47 8.43
C ARG A 109 2.17 5.30 7.18
N HIS A 110 3.40 5.31 6.70
CA HIS A 110 3.82 5.98 5.47
C HIS A 110 3.89 5.03 4.26
N GLY A 111 3.28 3.84 4.34
CA GLY A 111 3.23 2.88 3.22
C GLY A 111 4.54 2.16 2.93
N LEU A 112 5.57 2.33 3.75
CA LEU A 112 6.86 1.67 3.57
C LEU A 112 6.86 0.30 4.26
N LYS A 113 7.12 -0.74 3.47
CA LYS A 113 7.30 -2.12 3.92
C LYS A 113 8.68 -2.63 3.54
N SER A 114 9.21 -3.54 4.35
CA SER A 114 10.43 -4.26 3.99
C SER A 114 10.12 -5.27 2.90
N CYS A 115 10.91 -5.26 1.83
CA CYS A 115 10.85 -6.22 0.73
C CYS A 115 12.25 -6.71 0.41
N SER A 116 12.35 -7.93 -0.11
CA SER A 116 13.59 -8.46 -0.68
C SER A 116 13.69 -8.02 -2.14
N ALA A 117 14.85 -7.50 -2.54
CA ALA A 117 15.11 -7.20 -3.95
C ALA A 117 15.16 -8.51 -4.76
N ARG A 118 14.59 -8.52 -5.97
CA ARG A 118 14.70 -9.66 -6.88
C ARG A 118 16.16 -9.82 -7.31
N LYS A 119 16.64 -11.06 -7.39
CA LYS A 119 17.95 -11.38 -7.98
C LYS A 119 17.84 -11.15 -9.48
N VAL A 120 18.73 -10.32 -10.03
CA VAL A 120 18.78 -10.02 -11.46
C VAL A 120 20.23 -10.18 -11.95
N PRO A 121 20.46 -10.62 -13.20
CA PRO A 121 21.79 -10.64 -13.78
C PRO A 121 22.42 -9.25 -13.80
N LEU A 122 23.73 -9.18 -13.57
CA LEU A 122 24.46 -7.92 -13.66
C LEU A 122 24.67 -7.57 -15.15
N LEU A 123 23.99 -6.51 -15.62
CA LEU A 123 24.14 -6.03 -16.98
C LEU A 123 25.23 -4.96 -17.06
N LYS A 124 26.13 -5.11 -18.03
CA LYS A 124 27.05 -4.03 -18.43
C LYS A 124 26.28 -2.96 -19.21
N PRO A 125 26.73 -1.69 -19.24
CA PRO A 125 26.08 -0.64 -20.02
C PRO A 125 25.86 -1.01 -21.50
N ALA A 126 26.82 -1.70 -22.12
CA ALA A 126 26.68 -2.20 -23.49
C ALA A 126 25.51 -3.17 -23.67
N HIS A 127 25.29 -4.07 -22.71
CA HIS A 127 24.15 -5.01 -22.75
C HIS A 127 22.82 -4.28 -22.60
N VAL A 128 22.76 -3.27 -21.72
CA VAL A 128 21.55 -2.45 -21.54
C VAL A 128 21.21 -1.74 -22.85
N GLN A 129 22.20 -1.14 -23.50
CA GLN A 129 22.00 -0.45 -24.77
C GLN A 129 21.57 -1.41 -25.89
N ALA A 130 22.22 -2.57 -26.02
CA ALA A 130 21.86 -3.56 -27.03
C ALA A 130 20.43 -4.08 -26.83
N ARG A 131 20.05 -4.39 -25.58
CA ARG A 131 18.69 -4.85 -25.25
C ARG A 131 17.64 -3.76 -25.49
N LEU A 132 17.95 -2.51 -25.20
CA LEU A 132 17.04 -1.39 -25.45
C LEU A 132 16.87 -1.14 -26.95
N ARG A 133 17.95 -1.20 -27.74
CA ARG A 133 17.89 -1.12 -29.20
C ARG A 133 17.01 -2.22 -29.76
N PHE A 134 17.30 -3.48 -29.42
CA PHE A 134 16.48 -4.61 -29.82
C PHE A 134 14.99 -4.41 -29.49
N ALA A 135 14.66 -4.01 -28.26
CA ALA A 135 13.27 -3.79 -27.85
C ALA A 135 12.58 -2.64 -28.62
N ASN A 136 13.31 -1.59 -29.00
CA ASN A 136 12.75 -0.50 -29.80
C ASN A 136 12.63 -0.87 -31.28
N ASP A 137 13.64 -1.57 -31.83
CA ASP A 137 13.68 -1.99 -33.24
C ASP A 137 12.55 -2.97 -33.55
N HIS A 138 12.12 -3.76 -32.55
CA HIS A 138 11.08 -4.80 -32.68
C HIS A 138 9.79 -4.46 -31.92
N LEU A 139 9.56 -3.18 -31.56
CA LEU A 139 8.39 -2.76 -30.77
C LEU A 139 7.07 -2.93 -31.54
N ASP A 140 7.12 -2.62 -32.83
CA ASP A 140 5.98 -2.60 -33.74
C ASP A 140 6.00 -3.79 -34.73
N ASP A 141 6.84 -4.79 -34.44
CA ASP A 141 6.93 -5.98 -35.28
C ASP A 141 5.62 -6.77 -35.24
N PRO A 142 5.14 -7.25 -36.41
CA PRO A 142 3.91 -8.02 -36.49
C PRO A 142 4.10 -9.40 -35.83
N GLU A 143 3.01 -10.04 -35.41
CA GLU A 143 3.05 -11.31 -34.65
C GLU A 143 3.77 -12.42 -35.43
N GLU A 144 3.64 -12.42 -36.76
CA GLU A 144 4.30 -13.35 -37.68
C GLU A 144 5.84 -13.31 -37.60
N GLU A 145 6.44 -12.16 -37.24
CA GLU A 145 7.89 -12.04 -37.06
C GLU A 145 8.39 -12.78 -35.80
N TRP A 146 7.48 -13.09 -34.87
CA TRP A 146 7.76 -13.84 -33.65
C TRP A 146 7.42 -15.33 -33.77
N GLU A 147 6.78 -15.77 -34.86
CA GLU A 147 6.52 -17.18 -35.20
C GLU A 147 7.81 -17.88 -35.66
N LYS A 148 8.70 -18.07 -34.68
CA LYS A 148 10.01 -18.69 -34.84
C LYS A 148 10.16 -19.86 -33.88
N ILE A 149 10.78 -20.92 -34.37
CA ILE A 149 11.15 -22.09 -33.57
C ILE A 149 12.65 -22.11 -33.30
N GLN A 150 13.04 -22.43 -32.06
CA GLN A 150 14.43 -22.53 -31.66
C GLN A 150 14.91 -23.98 -31.71
N CYS A 151 16.09 -24.20 -32.30
CA CYS A 151 16.78 -25.49 -32.24
C CYS A 151 17.42 -25.69 -30.86
N ASP A 152 17.13 -26.79 -30.17
CA ASP A 152 17.68 -27.10 -28.85
C ASP A 152 19.20 -27.36 -28.87
N LYS A 153 19.74 -27.87 -29.98
CA LYS A 153 21.17 -28.21 -30.09
C LYS A 153 22.08 -27.02 -30.45
N CYS A 154 21.62 -26.06 -31.24
CA CYS A 154 22.44 -24.91 -31.68
C CYS A 154 21.89 -23.54 -31.30
N GLU A 155 20.75 -23.49 -30.60
CA GLU A 155 20.10 -22.28 -30.10
C GLU A 155 19.69 -21.27 -31.19
N ARG A 156 19.75 -21.65 -32.47
CA ARG A 156 19.34 -20.82 -33.60
C ARG A 156 17.83 -20.82 -33.76
N TRP A 157 17.30 -19.67 -34.15
CA TRP A 157 15.88 -19.43 -34.42
C TRP A 157 15.61 -19.50 -35.91
N PHE A 158 14.52 -20.15 -36.29
CA PHE A 158 14.09 -20.35 -37.68
C PHE A 158 12.64 -19.91 -37.85
N HIS A 159 12.33 -19.23 -38.94
CA HIS A 159 10.93 -18.96 -39.30
C HIS A 159 10.23 -20.26 -39.66
N GLU A 160 9.00 -20.43 -39.20
CA GLU A 160 8.20 -21.64 -39.46
C GLU A 160 8.00 -21.86 -40.96
N GLN A 161 7.70 -20.79 -41.70
CA GLN A 161 7.55 -20.80 -43.16
C GLN A 161 8.83 -21.21 -43.90
N CYS A 162 10.01 -20.97 -43.32
CA CYS A 162 11.29 -21.32 -43.94
C CYS A 162 11.69 -22.79 -43.74
N LEU A 163 11.04 -23.51 -42.81
CA LEU A 163 11.36 -24.90 -42.52
C LEU A 163 10.67 -25.89 -43.46
N GLY A 164 9.59 -25.48 -44.14
CA GLY A 164 8.83 -26.35 -45.04
C GLY A 164 8.22 -27.57 -44.35
N MET A 165 8.02 -27.50 -43.03
CA MET A 165 7.35 -28.51 -42.22
C MET A 165 5.84 -28.32 -42.35
N ASP A 166 5.07 -29.40 -42.18
CA ASP A 166 3.61 -29.28 -42.10
C ASP A 166 3.17 -28.75 -40.73
N THR A 167 1.89 -28.43 -40.58
CA THR A 167 1.36 -27.83 -39.36
C THR A 167 1.44 -28.78 -38.16
N GLU A 168 1.32 -30.10 -38.39
CA GLU A 168 1.41 -31.11 -37.32
C GLU A 168 2.86 -31.22 -36.81
N ASP A 169 3.84 -31.25 -37.72
CA ASP A 169 5.26 -31.27 -37.40
C ASP A 169 5.71 -29.99 -36.68
N LEU A 170 5.16 -28.83 -37.05
CA LEU A 170 5.42 -27.55 -36.37
C LEU A 170 4.83 -27.51 -34.96
N GLU A 171 3.60 -27.99 -34.78
CA GLU A 171 2.96 -28.11 -33.46
C GLU A 171 3.77 -29.06 -32.56
N GLN A 172 4.16 -30.23 -33.08
CA GLN A 172 5.00 -31.17 -32.37
C GLN A 172 6.34 -30.54 -31.97
N ALA A 173 6.98 -29.80 -32.88
CA ALA A 173 8.27 -29.18 -32.63
C ALA A 173 8.20 -28.01 -31.63
N ARG A 174 7.05 -27.34 -31.49
CA ARG A 174 6.81 -26.32 -30.45
C ARG A 174 6.59 -26.94 -29.08
N GLU A 175 6.01 -28.15 -29.01
CA GLU A 175 5.70 -28.84 -27.76
C GLU A 175 6.86 -29.71 -27.24
N ASP A 176 7.64 -30.30 -28.15
CA ASP A 176 8.74 -31.20 -27.85
C ASP A 176 10.12 -30.64 -28.22
N SER A 177 11.18 -31.38 -27.86
CA SER A 177 12.53 -31.02 -28.24
C SER A 177 12.72 -31.10 -29.76
N TRP A 178 13.19 -30.01 -30.37
CA TRP A 178 13.40 -29.92 -31.82
C TRP A 178 14.83 -29.56 -32.17
N ASN A 179 15.39 -30.25 -33.16
CA ASN A 179 16.72 -29.98 -33.71
C ASN A 179 16.61 -29.62 -35.18
N CYS A 180 17.23 -28.51 -35.57
CA CYS A 180 17.23 -28.09 -36.98
C CYS A 180 17.97 -29.09 -37.88
N CYS A 181 17.65 -29.06 -39.17
CA CYS A 181 18.25 -29.90 -40.21
C CYS A 181 19.77 -29.75 -40.36
N LEU A 182 20.36 -28.67 -39.83
CA LEU A 182 21.81 -28.44 -39.81
C LEU A 182 22.51 -29.08 -38.61
N CYS A 183 21.73 -29.58 -37.65
CA CYS A 183 22.20 -30.14 -36.39
C CYS A 183 21.99 -31.64 -36.29
N THR A 184 21.77 -32.34 -37.40
CA THR A 184 21.86 -33.81 -37.48
C THR A 184 23.14 -34.31 -36.82
#